data_AF-A0A7W2IW01-F1
#
_entry.id   AF-A0A7W2IW01-F1
#
_cell.length_a   1.000
_cell.length_b   1.000
_cell.length_c   1.000
_cell.angle_alpha   90.00
_cell.angle_beta   90.00
_cell.angle_gamma   90.00
#
_symmetry.space_group_name_H-M   'P 1'
#
loop_
_entity.id
_entity.type
_entity.pdbx_description
1 polymer ?
#
loop_
_entity_poly.entity_id
_entity_poly.type
_entity_poly.pdbx_seq_one_letter_code
_entity_poly.pdbx_strand_id
1 'polypeptide(L)'
;MKTIITFLALLCFSVCSFGQSKEVQQRFRALKANEWLGIWDKNNSEPKIKIDTLSYDDIPKYLDFRGTVVEALKWKDTLGDKMLIQTVTGQFNWKDYEKATNEYTIQDKSELYVYLFEQKQGETKFSLSWKMYDFNECFGVDWFTGFIPKATTITDLNNDGISEITIPYVLICRGGMDPGTMKIILYTNGEKYALRGSTMLMCDTKNANGGEHTASDNLKLNKLFLNFMMKRWDVHKCEQSRFN
;
A
#
# COMPACT_ATOMS: atom_id res chain seq x y z
N MET A 1 63.82 56.70 -8.00
CA MET A 1 63.41 55.48 -8.73
C MET A 1 62.56 54.64 -7.79
N LYS A 2 61.24 54.70 -7.94
CA LYS A 2 60.25 54.05 -7.05
C LYS A 2 59.50 52.99 -7.87
N THR A 3 59.75 51.71 -7.64
CA THR A 3 58.97 50.75 -6.82
C THR A 3 57.54 50.52 -7.34
N ILE A 4 57.37 49.35 -7.96
CA ILE A 4 56.09 48.69 -8.33
C ILE A 4 55.67 47.80 -7.15
N ILE A 5 54.40 47.35 -7.16
CA ILE A 5 53.79 46.17 -6.49
C ILE A 5 52.81 46.58 -5.37
N THR A 6 51.57 46.10 -5.20
CA THR A 6 50.51 45.45 -6.01
C THR A 6 49.26 45.52 -5.11
N PHE A 7 48.07 45.75 -5.64
CA PHE A 7 46.81 45.76 -4.90
C PHE A 7 46.46 44.35 -4.37
N LEU A 8 46.28 44.19 -3.06
CA LEU A 8 45.73 42.97 -2.45
C LEU A 8 44.31 43.28 -1.94
N ALA A 9 43.30 42.99 -2.77
CA ALA A 9 41.91 43.00 -2.35
C ALA A 9 41.56 41.64 -1.74
N LEU A 10 41.51 41.57 -0.40
CA LEU A 10 41.02 40.40 0.31
C LEU A 10 39.47 40.40 0.27
N LEU A 11 38.91 39.66 -0.68
CA LEU A 11 37.48 39.35 -0.74
C LEU A 11 37.23 38.09 0.11
N CYS A 12 36.78 38.29 1.35
CA CYS A 12 36.14 37.25 2.14
C CYS A 12 34.77 36.90 1.55
N PHE A 13 34.75 36.08 0.50
CA PHE A 13 33.56 35.29 0.18
C PHE A 13 33.61 34.03 1.04
N SER A 14 32.99 34.10 2.23
CA SER A 14 32.62 32.91 2.98
C SER A 14 31.51 32.19 2.23
N VAL A 15 31.89 31.34 1.28
CA VAL A 15 30.96 30.38 0.69
C VAL A 15 30.76 29.30 1.76
N CYS A 16 29.72 29.45 2.57
CA CYS A 16 29.12 28.34 3.30
C CYS A 16 28.48 27.38 2.28
N SER A 17 29.32 26.71 1.50
CA SER A 17 28.93 25.49 0.84
C SER A 17 28.91 24.42 1.93
N PHE A 18 27.76 24.22 2.56
CA PHE A 18 27.43 22.92 3.15
C PHE A 18 27.36 21.90 2.00
N GLY A 19 28.53 21.53 1.48
CA GLY A 19 28.70 20.42 0.58
C GLY A 19 28.45 19.17 1.40
N GLN A 20 27.26 18.60 1.25
CA GLN A 20 27.05 17.22 1.68
C GLN A 20 28.22 16.41 1.12
N SER A 21 28.95 15.69 2.00
CA SER A 21 30.11 14.94 1.56
C SER A 21 29.68 13.96 0.47
N LYS A 22 30.56 13.69 -0.50
CA LYS A 22 30.29 12.68 -1.54
C LYS A 22 29.83 11.36 -0.93
N GLU A 23 30.32 11.06 0.26
CA GLU A 23 29.98 9.88 1.07
C GLU A 23 28.53 9.91 1.58
N VAL A 24 28.01 11.05 2.03
CA VAL A 24 26.58 11.22 2.38
C VAL A 24 25.71 11.09 1.13
N GLN A 25 26.11 11.73 0.02
CA GLN A 25 25.36 11.65 -1.23
C GLN A 25 25.35 10.21 -1.82
N GLN A 26 26.44 9.49 -1.66
CA GLN A 26 26.59 8.10 -2.08
C GLN A 26 25.85 7.13 -1.15
N ARG A 27 25.79 7.40 0.16
CA ARG A 27 24.89 6.71 1.11
C ARG A 27 23.42 6.93 0.76
N PHE A 28 23.01 8.16 0.43
CA PHE A 28 21.66 8.45 -0.04
C PHE A 28 21.32 7.78 -1.37
N ARG A 29 22.27 7.68 -2.31
CA ARG A 29 22.08 6.90 -3.56
C ARG A 29 22.10 5.39 -3.35
N ALA A 30 22.79 4.91 -2.31
CA ALA A 30 22.85 3.51 -1.94
C ALA A 30 21.64 3.05 -1.11
N LEU A 31 20.93 3.99 -0.47
CA LEU A 31 19.55 3.80 -0.04
C LEU A 31 18.68 3.66 -1.29
N LYS A 32 18.72 2.49 -1.93
CA LYS A 32 17.59 2.08 -2.75
C LYS A 32 16.39 2.05 -1.80
N ALA A 33 15.26 2.60 -2.24
CA ALA A 33 13.96 2.12 -1.79
C ALA A 33 13.83 0.66 -2.27
N ASN A 34 14.66 -0.21 -1.71
CA ASN A 34 14.58 -1.62 -1.88
C ASN A 34 13.48 -2.00 -0.91
N GLU A 35 12.32 -2.31 -1.46
CA GLU A 35 11.32 -3.28 -1.00
C GLU A 35 10.09 -3.00 -1.87
N TRP A 36 10.24 -3.18 -3.19
CA TRP A 36 9.06 -3.41 -4.00
C TRP A 36 8.53 -4.77 -3.56
N LEU A 37 7.54 -4.76 -2.66
CA LEU A 37 7.08 -5.95 -1.93
C LEU A 37 6.44 -7.01 -2.85
N GLY A 38 6.30 -6.68 -4.15
CA GLY A 38 5.71 -7.55 -5.15
C GLY A 38 4.28 -7.90 -4.77
N ILE A 39 3.49 -6.90 -4.41
CA ILE A 39 2.11 -7.08 -3.93
C ILE A 39 1.22 -7.57 -5.07
N TRP A 40 1.50 -7.16 -6.29
CA TRP A 40 0.80 -7.61 -7.48
C TRP A 40 0.98 -9.11 -7.77
N ASP A 41 -0.14 -9.85 -7.80
CA ASP A 41 -0.21 -11.20 -8.33
C ASP A 41 -0.44 -11.17 -9.85
N LYS A 42 0.66 -11.12 -10.59
CA LYS A 42 0.64 -11.15 -12.06
C LYS A 42 0.04 -12.44 -12.63
N ASN A 43 0.19 -13.57 -11.94
CA ASN A 43 -0.25 -14.87 -12.47
C ASN A 43 -1.77 -15.06 -12.39
N ASN A 44 -2.42 -14.36 -11.47
CA ASN A 44 -3.88 -14.39 -11.31
C ASN A 44 -4.56 -13.07 -11.73
N SER A 45 -3.83 -12.18 -12.39
CA SER A 45 -4.37 -11.00 -13.05
C SER A 45 -4.68 -11.30 -14.53
N GLU A 46 -5.55 -10.51 -15.15
CA GLU A 46 -5.97 -10.72 -16.54
C GLU A 46 -4.79 -10.50 -17.52
N PRO A 47 -4.32 -11.54 -18.24
CA PRO A 47 -3.16 -11.41 -19.13
C PRO A 47 -3.36 -10.43 -20.28
N LYS A 48 -4.61 -10.17 -20.68
CA LYS A 48 -4.94 -9.21 -21.74
C LYS A 48 -4.82 -7.76 -21.28
N ILE A 49 -4.94 -7.48 -19.98
CA ILE A 49 -4.75 -6.13 -19.46
C ILE A 49 -3.25 -5.89 -19.31
N LYS A 50 -2.72 -4.97 -20.13
CA LYS A 50 -1.33 -4.55 -19.97
C LYS A 50 -1.20 -3.68 -18.73
N ILE A 51 -0.60 -4.26 -17.69
CA ILE A 51 -0.34 -3.59 -16.41
C ILE A 51 1.15 -3.31 -16.31
N ASP A 52 1.48 -2.04 -16.16
CA ASP A 52 2.84 -1.55 -15.95
C ASP A 52 3.01 -1.22 -14.45
N THR A 53 4.12 -1.64 -13.86
CA THR A 53 4.52 -1.17 -12.54
C THR A 53 5.21 0.18 -12.65
N LEU A 54 4.88 1.08 -11.74
CA LEU A 54 5.52 2.37 -11.58
C LEU A 54 6.53 2.36 -10.42
N SER A 55 7.69 2.99 -10.63
CA SER A 55 8.53 3.41 -9.52
C SER A 55 7.95 4.68 -8.87
N TYR A 56 8.43 5.03 -7.67
CA TYR A 56 7.97 6.24 -6.97
C TYR A 56 8.13 7.51 -7.83
N ASP A 57 9.23 7.61 -8.58
CA ASP A 57 9.53 8.79 -9.41
C ASP A 57 8.63 8.89 -10.65
N ASP A 58 7.98 7.80 -11.06
CA ASP A 58 7.03 7.76 -12.18
C ASP A 58 5.63 8.23 -11.76
N ILE A 59 5.36 8.34 -10.46
CA ILE A 59 4.07 8.80 -9.93
C ILE A 59 3.97 10.33 -10.10
N PRO A 60 2.91 10.85 -10.75
CA PRO A 60 2.76 12.28 -10.93
C PRO A 60 2.70 13.03 -9.59
N LYS A 61 3.61 14.00 -9.39
CA LYS A 61 3.80 14.73 -8.12
C LYS A 61 2.61 15.58 -7.66
N TYR A 62 1.62 15.79 -8.52
CA TYR A 62 0.38 16.49 -8.18
C TYR A 62 -0.66 15.57 -7.53
N LEU A 63 -0.42 14.25 -7.50
CA LEU A 63 -1.29 13.30 -6.82
C LEU A 63 -1.00 13.29 -5.33
N ASP A 64 -2.05 13.40 -4.53
CA ASP A 64 -1.96 13.39 -3.08
C ASP A 64 -2.30 12.01 -2.52
N PHE A 65 -1.38 11.46 -1.73
CA PHE A 65 -1.54 10.18 -1.04
C PHE A 65 -0.65 10.17 0.21
N ARG A 66 -1.03 9.36 1.19
CA ARG A 66 -0.35 9.27 2.49
C ARG A 66 0.34 7.93 2.66
N GLY A 67 1.53 7.95 3.26
CA GLY A 67 2.30 6.75 3.60
C GLY A 67 3.36 6.41 2.55
N THR A 68 4.14 5.37 2.85
CA THR A 68 5.16 4.81 1.97
C THR A 68 4.48 3.96 0.90
N VAL A 69 4.80 4.23 -0.37
CA VAL A 69 4.30 3.44 -1.50
C VAL A 69 4.93 2.05 -1.47
N VAL A 70 4.09 1.01 -1.45
CA VAL A 70 4.53 -0.38 -1.50
C VAL A 70 4.24 -1.05 -2.85
N GLU A 71 3.26 -0.52 -3.59
CA GLU A 71 2.89 -0.97 -4.92
C GLU A 71 2.24 0.19 -5.68
N ALA A 72 2.63 0.35 -6.94
CA ALA A 72 2.02 1.32 -7.84
C ALA A 72 1.86 0.68 -9.23
N LEU A 73 0.62 0.58 -9.68
CA LEU A 73 0.26 -0.09 -10.94
C LEU A 73 -0.47 0.89 -11.84
N LYS A 74 -0.16 0.85 -13.13
CA LYS A 74 -0.83 1.62 -14.17
C LYS A 74 -1.32 0.69 -15.27
N TRP A 75 -2.56 0.87 -15.68
CA TRP A 75 -3.13 0.15 -16.80
C TRP A 75 -4.23 1.00 -17.45
N LYS A 76 -4.85 0.45 -18.49
CA LYS A 76 -5.98 1.07 -19.16
C LYS A 76 -7.10 0.06 -19.29
N ASP A 77 -8.31 0.49 -19.01
CA ASP A 77 -9.54 -0.26 -19.27
C ASP A 77 -10.50 0.55 -20.17
N THR A 78 -11.73 0.11 -20.34
CA THR A 78 -12.72 0.81 -21.19
C THR A 78 -13.05 2.22 -20.73
N LEU A 79 -12.92 2.51 -19.42
CA LEU A 79 -13.25 3.81 -18.83
C LEU A 79 -12.09 4.82 -18.92
N GLY A 80 -10.86 4.36 -19.12
CA GLY A 80 -9.69 5.23 -19.28
C GLY A 80 -8.43 4.66 -18.64
N ASP A 81 -7.43 5.54 -18.45
CA ASP A 81 -6.21 5.18 -17.76
C ASP A 81 -6.45 5.12 -16.24
N LYS A 82 -5.90 4.10 -15.61
CA LYS A 82 -6.00 3.82 -14.17
C LYS A 82 -4.61 3.84 -13.55
N MET A 83 -4.53 4.35 -12.33
CA MET A 83 -3.35 4.27 -11.50
C MET A 83 -3.74 3.87 -10.08
N LEU A 84 -3.34 2.67 -9.67
CA LEU A 84 -3.51 2.17 -8.32
C LEU A 84 -2.25 2.47 -7.51
N ILE A 85 -2.41 3.08 -6.34
CA ILE A 85 -1.32 3.31 -5.40
C ILE A 85 -1.71 2.68 -4.06
N GLN A 86 -0.91 1.71 -3.60
CA GLN A 86 -1.05 1.07 -2.31
C GLN A 86 0.05 1.59 -1.38
N THR A 87 -0.33 2.07 -0.20
CA THR A 87 0.63 2.63 0.77
C THR A 87 0.38 2.10 2.18
N VAL A 88 1.45 2.13 2.98
CA VAL A 88 1.41 1.87 4.42
C VAL A 88 2.19 2.96 5.14
N THR A 89 1.77 3.33 6.35
CA THR A 89 2.48 4.37 7.13
C THR A 89 3.63 3.80 7.95
N GLY A 90 3.66 2.49 8.16
CA GLY A 90 4.43 1.90 9.25
C GLY A 90 3.87 2.33 10.61
N GLN A 91 4.71 2.17 11.62
CA GLN A 91 4.39 2.39 13.03
C GLN A 91 4.49 3.86 13.41
N PHE A 92 3.47 4.42 14.04
CA PHE A 92 3.54 5.76 14.63
C PHE A 92 2.62 5.93 15.84
N ASN A 93 3.04 6.81 16.74
CA ASN A 93 2.24 7.20 17.91
C ASN A 93 1.14 8.19 17.51
N TRP A 94 -0.05 8.03 18.06
CA TRP A 94 -1.15 8.97 17.94
C TRP A 94 -1.77 9.28 19.31
N LYS A 95 -2.44 10.43 19.39
CA LYS A 95 -3.12 10.87 20.61
C LYS A 95 -4.60 10.53 20.51
N ASP A 96 -5.03 9.58 21.33
CA ASP A 96 -6.44 9.26 21.49
C ASP A 96 -7.04 10.13 22.60
N TYR A 97 -7.94 11.04 22.23
CA TYR A 97 -8.52 12.02 23.15
C TYR A 97 -9.85 11.51 23.72
N GLU A 98 -9.98 11.52 25.03
CA GLU A 98 -11.26 11.31 25.69
C GLU A 98 -12.19 12.51 25.44
N LYS A 99 -13.32 12.26 24.76
CA LYS A 99 -14.29 13.29 24.35
C LYS A 99 -14.84 14.13 25.51
N ALA A 100 -14.80 13.61 26.73
CA ALA A 100 -15.39 14.25 27.92
C ALA A 100 -14.40 15.10 28.72
N THR A 101 -13.11 14.79 28.70
CA THR A 101 -12.12 15.32 29.65
C THR A 101 -11.00 16.12 28.99
N ASN A 102 -10.88 16.09 27.65
CA ASN A 102 -9.71 16.58 26.89
C ASN A 102 -8.38 15.92 27.31
N GLU A 103 -8.43 14.84 28.09
CA GLU A 103 -7.28 14.00 28.39
C GLU A 103 -6.96 13.14 27.17
N TYR A 104 -5.70 12.73 27.02
CA TYR A 104 -5.28 11.87 25.93
C TYR A 104 -4.40 10.73 26.41
N THR A 105 -4.52 9.59 25.73
CA THR A 105 -3.57 8.50 25.82
C THR A 105 -2.73 8.46 24.55
N ILE A 106 -1.45 8.10 24.69
CA ILE A 106 -0.61 7.81 23.53
C ILE A 106 -0.88 6.35 23.17
N GLN A 107 -1.34 6.15 21.95
CA GLN A 107 -1.55 4.84 21.39
C GLN A 107 -0.68 4.66 20.16
N ASP A 108 -0.39 3.42 19.88
CA ASP A 108 0.37 3.00 18.74
C ASP A 108 -0.58 2.64 17.59
N LYS A 109 -0.27 3.13 16.40
CA LYS A 109 -1.11 2.95 15.23
C LYS A 109 -0.30 2.66 13.98
N SER A 110 -0.92 1.90 13.09
CA SER A 110 -0.44 1.68 11.74
C SER A 110 -1.61 1.75 10.77
N GLU A 111 -1.39 2.37 9.62
CA GLU A 111 -2.43 2.66 8.64
C GLU A 111 -2.01 2.11 7.29
N LEU A 112 -3.00 1.65 6.52
CA LEU A 112 -2.85 1.33 5.11
C LEU A 112 -3.87 2.12 4.29
N TYR A 113 -3.48 2.44 3.07
CA TYR A 113 -4.34 3.12 2.12
C TYR A 113 -4.23 2.49 0.74
N VAL A 114 -5.32 2.55 -0.01
CA VAL A 114 -5.32 2.28 -1.45
C VAL A 114 -6.04 3.41 -2.16
N TYR A 115 -5.39 3.96 -3.16
CA TYR A 115 -5.92 5.03 -3.98
C TYR A 115 -6.07 4.52 -5.40
N LEU A 116 -7.26 4.68 -5.99
CA LEU A 116 -7.42 4.55 -7.42
C LEU A 116 -7.57 5.95 -8.01
N PHE A 117 -6.62 6.32 -8.86
CA PHE A 117 -6.70 7.49 -9.69
C PHE A 117 -7.11 7.10 -11.11
N GLU A 118 -7.94 7.92 -11.71
CA GLU A 118 -8.47 7.70 -13.05
C GLU A 118 -8.23 8.95 -13.90
N GLN A 119 -7.86 8.72 -15.16
CA GLN A 119 -7.79 9.75 -16.19
C GLN A 119 -8.77 9.32 -17.29
N LYS A 120 -9.89 10.03 -17.41
CA LYS A 120 -10.91 9.72 -18.41
C LYS A 120 -10.44 10.15 -19.80
N GLN A 121 -11.07 9.61 -20.84
CA GLN A 121 -10.77 10.03 -22.22
C GLN A 121 -10.99 11.54 -22.39
N GLY A 122 -9.98 12.23 -22.92
CA GLY A 122 -10.00 13.69 -23.10
C GLY A 122 -9.49 14.49 -21.90
N GLU A 123 -9.30 13.86 -20.74
CA GLU A 123 -8.63 14.49 -19.59
C GLU A 123 -7.12 14.40 -19.73
N THR A 124 -6.42 15.41 -19.20
CA THR A 124 -4.94 15.48 -19.23
C THR A 124 -4.30 15.13 -17.89
N LYS A 125 -5.11 14.97 -16.83
CA LYS A 125 -4.65 14.70 -15.47
C LYS A 125 -5.49 13.61 -14.85
N PHE A 126 -4.79 12.75 -14.10
CA PHE A 126 -5.41 11.83 -13.14
C PHE A 126 -6.16 12.59 -12.04
N SER A 127 -7.32 12.06 -11.66
CA SER A 127 -8.12 12.51 -10.51
C SER A 127 -8.44 11.32 -9.59
N LEU A 128 -8.63 11.57 -8.29
CA LEU A 128 -8.94 10.51 -7.33
C LEU A 128 -10.37 10.00 -7.57
N SER A 129 -10.51 8.72 -7.89
CA SER A 129 -11.81 8.06 -8.05
C SER A 129 -12.32 7.56 -6.71
N TRP A 130 -11.52 6.77 -6.01
CA TRP A 130 -11.83 6.31 -4.66
C TRP A 130 -10.59 6.05 -3.82
N LYS A 131 -10.80 6.01 -2.50
CA LYS A 131 -9.78 5.70 -1.50
C LYS A 131 -10.31 4.62 -0.55
N MET A 132 -9.53 3.58 -0.34
CA MET A 132 -9.66 2.66 0.79
C MET A 132 -8.70 3.08 1.90
N TYR A 133 -9.18 3.00 3.13
CA TYR A 133 -8.40 3.24 4.34
C TYR A 133 -8.76 2.17 5.36
N ASP A 134 -7.74 1.60 6.00
CA ASP A 134 -7.89 0.74 7.16
C ASP A 134 -6.70 0.96 8.09
N PHE A 135 -6.84 0.54 9.33
CA PHE A 135 -5.81 0.75 10.34
C PHE A 135 -5.85 -0.32 11.40
N ASN A 136 -4.76 -0.40 12.15
CA ASN A 136 -4.63 -1.23 13.32
C ASN A 136 -4.12 -0.37 14.48
N GLU A 137 -4.81 -0.44 15.60
CA GLU A 137 -4.41 0.16 16.87
C GLU A 137 -3.94 -0.99 17.77
N CYS A 138 -2.67 -0.97 18.14
CA CYS A 138 -2.04 -2.11 18.79
C CYS A 138 -0.97 -1.62 19.75
N PHE A 139 -0.99 -2.06 21.00
CA PHE A 139 -0.09 -1.55 22.02
C PHE A 139 0.79 -2.65 22.62
N GLY A 140 2.11 -2.43 22.61
CA GLY A 140 3.06 -3.23 23.39
C GLY A 140 3.21 -4.69 22.97
N VAL A 141 2.83 -5.06 21.74
CA VAL A 141 2.95 -6.43 21.19
C VAL A 141 3.36 -6.39 19.72
N ASP A 142 3.70 -7.57 19.17
CA ASP A 142 4.00 -7.71 17.76
C ASP A 142 2.78 -7.35 16.90
N TRP A 143 3.05 -6.62 15.82
CA TRP A 143 1.99 -6.20 14.92
C TRP A 143 2.47 -6.19 13.47
N PHE A 144 1.52 -6.33 12.56
CA PHE A 144 1.74 -6.14 11.13
C PHE A 144 0.48 -5.59 10.46
N THR A 145 0.63 -4.49 9.74
CA THR A 145 -0.43 -3.88 8.93
C THR A 145 0.09 -3.72 7.53
N GLY A 146 -0.47 -4.48 6.59
CA GLY A 146 0.06 -4.49 5.24
C GLY A 146 -0.71 -5.36 4.27
N PHE A 147 -0.38 -5.19 3.00
CA PHE A 147 -0.91 -6.00 1.91
C PHE A 147 -0.21 -7.35 1.86
N ILE A 148 -0.94 -8.39 1.45
CA ILE A 148 -0.35 -9.71 1.30
C ILE A 148 0.53 -9.71 0.04
N PRO A 149 1.80 -10.14 0.13
CA PRO A 149 2.67 -10.24 -1.05
C PRO A 149 2.07 -11.14 -2.12
N LYS A 150 2.22 -10.75 -3.40
CA LYS A 150 1.71 -11.46 -4.57
C LYS A 150 0.24 -11.84 -4.45
N ALA A 151 -0.59 -10.90 -4.01
CA ALA A 151 -2.00 -11.16 -3.72
C ALA A 151 -2.96 -10.21 -4.44
N THR A 152 -2.59 -8.94 -4.65
CA THR A 152 -3.44 -7.97 -5.37
C THR A 152 -3.60 -8.39 -6.83
N THR A 153 -4.83 -8.44 -7.33
CA THR A 153 -5.10 -8.78 -8.74
C THR A 153 -5.87 -7.67 -9.43
N ILE A 154 -5.60 -7.49 -10.72
CA ILE A 154 -6.40 -6.66 -11.63
C ILE A 154 -6.95 -7.59 -12.70
N THR A 155 -8.28 -7.70 -12.80
CA THR A 155 -8.98 -8.67 -13.65
C THR A 155 -10.08 -8.01 -14.46
N ASP A 156 -10.69 -8.77 -15.36
CA ASP A 156 -11.97 -8.48 -16.02
C ASP A 156 -12.82 -9.76 -15.98
N LEU A 157 -13.24 -10.14 -14.77
CA LEU A 157 -13.86 -11.44 -14.45
C LEU A 157 -15.16 -11.64 -15.21
N ASN A 158 -15.94 -10.57 -15.37
CA ASN A 158 -17.22 -10.59 -16.04
C ASN A 158 -17.13 -10.29 -17.56
N ASN A 159 -15.94 -9.93 -18.08
CA ASN A 159 -15.68 -9.55 -19.47
C ASN A 159 -16.48 -8.32 -19.94
N ASP A 160 -16.72 -7.36 -19.05
CA ASP A 160 -17.36 -6.08 -19.41
C ASP A 160 -16.34 -5.00 -19.81
N GLY A 161 -15.03 -5.31 -19.70
CA GLY A 161 -13.95 -4.40 -20.03
C GLY A 161 -13.69 -3.33 -18.97
N ILE A 162 -14.36 -3.40 -17.81
CA ILE A 162 -14.09 -2.60 -16.63
C ILE A 162 -13.27 -3.45 -15.66
N SER A 163 -12.12 -2.93 -15.27
CA SER A 163 -11.22 -3.71 -14.41
C SER A 163 -11.78 -3.90 -12.99
N GLU A 164 -11.74 -5.13 -12.46
CA GLU A 164 -11.92 -5.39 -11.03
C GLU A 164 -10.58 -5.47 -10.31
N ILE A 165 -10.48 -4.74 -9.19
CA ILE A 165 -9.26 -4.64 -8.40
C ILE A 165 -9.51 -5.38 -7.08
N THR A 166 -8.82 -6.49 -6.86
CA THR A 166 -8.93 -7.28 -5.63
C THR A 166 -7.70 -7.08 -4.76
N ILE A 167 -7.91 -6.73 -3.50
CA ILE A 167 -6.89 -6.25 -2.57
C ILE A 167 -6.94 -7.06 -1.28
N PRO A 168 -6.15 -8.15 -1.16
CA PRO A 168 -5.93 -8.86 0.09
C PRO A 168 -4.95 -8.13 1.02
N TYR A 169 -5.30 -7.99 2.30
CA TYR A 169 -4.44 -7.41 3.33
C TYR A 169 -4.75 -7.99 4.71
N VAL A 170 -3.85 -7.73 5.66
CA VAL A 170 -3.93 -8.20 7.04
C VAL A 170 -3.72 -7.05 8.03
N LEU A 171 -4.37 -7.19 9.19
CA LEU A 171 -4.20 -6.35 10.37
C LEU A 171 -3.93 -7.30 11.55
N ILE A 172 -2.68 -7.42 11.95
CA ILE A 172 -2.22 -8.33 13.00
C ILE A 172 -1.80 -7.49 14.20
N CYS A 173 -2.39 -7.76 15.36
CA CYS A 173 -2.00 -7.18 16.64
C CYS A 173 -2.10 -8.28 17.70
N ARG A 174 -0.98 -8.88 18.10
CA ARG A 174 -1.00 -9.96 19.10
C ARG A 174 0.36 -10.18 19.74
N GLY A 175 0.36 -10.52 21.03
CA GLY A 175 1.55 -11.03 21.74
C GLY A 175 1.60 -12.56 21.82
N GLY A 176 0.68 -13.27 21.15
CA GLY A 176 0.50 -14.71 21.23
C GLY A 176 0.20 -15.36 19.87
N MET A 177 -0.24 -16.62 19.89
CA MET A 177 -0.55 -17.42 18.69
C MET A 177 -2.06 -17.42 18.36
N ASP A 178 -2.62 -16.24 18.13
CA ASP A 178 -4.04 -16.06 17.75
C ASP A 178 -4.16 -15.51 16.34
N PRO A 179 -5.00 -16.07 15.45
CA PRO A 179 -5.15 -15.58 14.08
C PRO A 179 -5.31 -14.05 13.96
N GLY A 180 -4.52 -13.42 13.10
CA GLY A 180 -4.68 -12.00 12.77
C GLY A 180 -5.88 -11.73 11.86
N THR A 181 -6.34 -10.47 11.79
CA THR A 181 -7.45 -10.11 10.89
C THR A 181 -6.98 -10.16 9.44
N MET A 182 -7.78 -10.77 8.57
CA MET A 182 -7.58 -10.76 7.12
C MET A 182 -8.82 -10.21 6.43
N LYS A 183 -8.60 -9.41 5.38
CA LYS A 183 -9.67 -8.88 4.54
C LYS A 183 -9.26 -8.99 3.08
N ILE A 184 -10.21 -9.35 2.22
CA ILE A 184 -10.08 -9.25 0.77
C ILE A 184 -11.17 -8.30 0.30
N ILE A 185 -10.77 -7.19 -0.31
CA ILE A 185 -11.69 -6.19 -0.83
C ILE A 185 -11.59 -6.17 -2.35
N LEU A 186 -12.71 -6.36 -3.05
CA LEU A 186 -12.81 -6.19 -4.48
C LEU A 186 -13.56 -4.90 -4.78
N TYR A 187 -12.98 -4.05 -5.61
CA TYR A 187 -13.60 -2.83 -6.11
C TYR A 187 -13.77 -2.92 -7.63
N THR A 188 -14.98 -2.62 -8.10
CA THR A 188 -15.29 -2.47 -9.53
C THR A 188 -16.49 -1.56 -9.71
N ASN A 189 -16.48 -0.72 -10.75
CA ASN A 189 -17.58 0.17 -11.13
C ASN A 189 -18.22 0.95 -9.96
N GLY A 190 -17.40 1.47 -9.04
CA GLY A 190 -17.87 2.21 -7.85
C GLY A 190 -18.47 1.36 -6.73
N GLU A 191 -18.55 0.05 -6.90
CA GLU A 191 -19.04 -0.89 -5.89
C GLU A 191 -17.89 -1.59 -5.15
N LYS A 192 -18.12 -1.86 -3.86
CA LYS A 192 -17.20 -2.58 -2.99
C LYS A 192 -17.78 -3.93 -2.60
N TYR A 193 -17.01 -4.97 -2.77
CA TYR A 193 -17.28 -6.33 -2.32
C TYR A 193 -16.22 -6.77 -1.30
N ALA A 194 -16.59 -7.57 -0.31
CA ALA A 194 -15.68 -7.89 0.78
C ALA A 194 -15.82 -9.31 1.33
N LEU A 195 -14.68 -9.96 1.55
CA LEU A 195 -14.51 -11.07 2.49
C LEU A 195 -13.74 -10.54 3.71
N ARG A 196 -14.24 -10.83 4.91
CA ARG A 196 -13.60 -10.45 6.18
C ARG A 196 -13.57 -11.61 7.15
N GLY A 197 -12.48 -11.76 7.87
CA GLY A 197 -12.32 -12.82 8.85
C GLY A 197 -10.91 -12.86 9.38
N SER A 198 -10.39 -14.06 9.59
CA SER A 198 -9.05 -14.26 10.14
C SER A 198 -8.12 -14.98 9.17
N THR A 199 -6.83 -14.71 9.35
CA THR A 199 -5.76 -15.57 8.86
C THR A 199 -5.84 -16.97 9.51
N MET A 200 -4.99 -17.89 9.10
CA MET A 200 -4.98 -19.27 9.56
C MET A 200 -3.58 -19.65 10.02
N LEU A 201 -3.50 -20.14 11.25
CA LEU A 201 -2.31 -20.69 11.88
C LEU A 201 -2.27 -22.21 11.71
N MET A 202 -1.05 -22.77 11.67
CA MET A 202 -0.81 -24.21 11.62
C MET A 202 -1.57 -24.97 10.51
N CYS A 203 -1.69 -24.35 9.32
CA CYS A 203 -2.54 -24.81 8.22
C CYS A 203 -2.39 -26.27 7.81
N ASP A 204 -1.17 -26.81 7.86
CA ASP A 204 -0.87 -28.18 7.42
C ASP A 204 -0.99 -29.20 8.56
N THR A 205 -1.62 -28.82 9.68
CA THR A 205 -1.73 -29.65 10.88
C THR A 205 -3.18 -29.84 11.30
N LYS A 206 -3.43 -30.84 12.16
CA LYS A 206 -4.74 -31.07 12.79
C LYS A 206 -5.16 -29.96 13.76
N ASN A 207 -4.23 -29.09 14.15
CA ASN A 207 -4.46 -28.01 15.10
C ASN A 207 -4.68 -26.66 14.40
N ALA A 208 -5.01 -26.67 13.10
CA ALA A 208 -5.20 -25.45 12.36
C ALA A 208 -6.29 -24.57 13.00
N ASN A 209 -6.00 -23.28 13.17
CA ASN A 209 -6.86 -22.33 13.85
C ASN A 209 -7.02 -21.07 13.00
N GLY A 210 -8.25 -20.55 12.92
CA GLY A 210 -8.59 -19.42 12.07
C GLY A 210 -8.90 -19.80 10.62
N GLY A 211 -8.92 -18.80 9.75
CA GLY A 211 -9.18 -18.94 8.33
C GLY A 211 -10.65 -18.81 7.95
N GLU A 212 -11.54 -18.60 8.92
CA GLU A 212 -12.94 -18.30 8.68
C GLU A 212 -13.12 -16.94 8.01
N HIS A 213 -14.19 -16.80 7.24
CA HIS A 213 -14.54 -15.56 6.58
C HIS A 213 -16.05 -15.37 6.48
N THR A 214 -16.46 -14.12 6.39
CA THR A 214 -17.83 -13.69 6.09
C THR A 214 -17.84 -12.79 4.87
N ALA A 215 -18.73 -13.07 3.91
CA ALA A 215 -18.95 -12.25 2.74
C ALA A 215 -19.93 -11.11 3.03
N SER A 216 -19.71 -9.94 2.40
CA SER A 216 -20.72 -8.88 2.36
C SER A 216 -21.97 -9.31 1.59
N ASP A 217 -23.12 -8.71 1.90
CA ASP A 217 -24.40 -9.16 1.34
C ASP A 217 -24.45 -9.04 -0.19
N ASN A 218 -23.92 -7.95 -0.74
CA ASN A 218 -23.78 -7.79 -2.20
C ASN A 218 -22.85 -8.83 -2.84
N LEU A 219 -21.80 -9.28 -2.14
CA LEU A 219 -20.91 -10.34 -2.62
C LEU A 219 -21.60 -11.69 -2.64
N LYS A 220 -22.45 -12.00 -1.65
CA LYS A 220 -23.25 -13.25 -1.65
C LYS A 220 -24.15 -13.36 -2.87
N LEU A 221 -24.62 -12.23 -3.41
CA LEU A 221 -25.46 -12.17 -4.60
C LEU A 221 -24.65 -12.34 -5.90
N ASN A 222 -23.39 -11.91 -5.92
CA ASN A 222 -22.51 -12.04 -7.07
C ASN A 222 -21.63 -13.30 -6.98
N LYS A 223 -22.16 -14.44 -7.47
CA LYS A 223 -21.47 -15.74 -7.40
C LYS A 223 -20.11 -15.76 -8.11
N LEU A 224 -19.95 -14.99 -9.18
CA LEU A 224 -18.70 -14.91 -9.93
C LEU A 224 -17.58 -14.32 -9.06
N PHE A 225 -17.84 -13.15 -8.48
CA PHE A 225 -16.90 -12.47 -7.59
C PHE A 225 -16.69 -13.27 -6.30
N LEU A 226 -17.76 -13.85 -5.74
CA LEU A 226 -17.66 -14.69 -4.54
C LEU A 226 -16.72 -15.87 -4.76
N ASN A 227 -16.91 -16.62 -5.85
CA ASN A 227 -16.07 -17.78 -6.18
C ASN A 227 -14.61 -17.38 -6.42
N PHE A 228 -14.38 -16.25 -7.09
CA PHE A 228 -13.03 -15.72 -7.28
C PHE A 228 -12.39 -15.38 -5.93
N MET A 229 -13.05 -14.54 -5.12
CA MET A 229 -12.52 -14.08 -3.85
C MET A 229 -12.32 -15.22 -2.85
N MET A 230 -13.17 -16.25 -2.84
CA MET A 230 -12.97 -17.45 -2.01
C MET A 230 -11.71 -18.22 -2.39
N LYS A 231 -11.44 -18.42 -3.69
CA LYS A 231 -10.18 -19.04 -4.14
C LYS A 231 -8.97 -18.22 -3.68
N ARG A 232 -9.06 -16.89 -3.77
CA ARG A 232 -8.00 -15.99 -3.27
C ARG A 232 -7.85 -16.11 -1.75
N TRP A 233 -8.95 -16.24 -1.01
CA TRP A 233 -8.92 -16.47 0.43
C TRP A 233 -8.17 -17.75 0.78
N ASP A 234 -8.50 -18.87 0.13
CA ASP A 234 -7.86 -20.16 0.40
C ASP A 234 -6.36 -20.16 0.15
N VAL A 235 -5.89 -19.43 -0.86
CA VAL A 235 -4.46 -19.28 -1.18
C VAL A 235 -3.71 -18.44 -0.14
N HIS A 236 -4.39 -17.45 0.46
CA HIS A 236 -3.73 -16.40 1.25
C HIS A 236 -3.98 -16.47 2.75
N LYS A 237 -4.98 -17.24 3.21
CA LYS A 237 -5.33 -17.33 4.63
C LYS A 237 -4.18 -17.83 5.50
N CYS A 238 -3.32 -18.69 4.97
CA CYS A 238 -2.23 -19.30 5.74
C CYS A 238 -1.08 -18.33 5.99
N GLU A 239 -0.72 -18.14 7.27
CA GLU A 239 0.33 -17.19 7.61
C GLU A 239 1.73 -17.68 7.24
N GLN A 240 2.07 -18.97 7.34
CA GLN A 240 3.36 -19.58 6.93
C GLN A 240 4.62 -18.68 7.10
N SER A 241 4.75 -17.96 8.22
CA SER A 241 5.85 -16.99 8.48
C SER A 241 5.95 -15.81 7.49
N ARG A 242 4.89 -15.50 6.73
CA ARG A 242 4.79 -14.37 5.80
C ARG A 242 4.76 -13.00 6.49
N PHE A 243 4.38 -12.99 7.77
CA PHE A 243 4.09 -11.77 8.53
C PHE A 243 4.80 -11.74 9.90
N ASN A 244 5.79 -12.63 10.11
CA ASN A 244 6.62 -12.72 11.31
C ASN A 244 8.02 -12.18 11.03
#